data_AF-A0A2N2ZT81-F1
#
_entry.id   AF-A0A2N2ZT81-F1
#
_cell.length_a   1.000
_cell.length_b   1.000
_cell.length_c   1.000
_cell.angle_alpha   90.00
_cell.angle_beta   90.00
_cell.angle_gamma   90.00
#
_symmetry.space_group_name_H-M   'P 1'
#
loop_
_entity.id
_entity.type
_entity.pdbx_description
1 polymer ?
#
loop_
_entity_poly.entity_id
_entity_poly.type
_entity_poly.pdbx_seq_one_letter_code
_entity_poly.pdbx_strand_id
1 'polypeptide(L)'
;MNKEYPLNDNNILAHQKTNRFFYLRILCTVSLIGSLFWLIIYLADYTGLNLLTLQEKYSSRFVFTGISALPMAIFSAFSGIGALLMWRLKKIGFYIYFLSQFLLFNYPLLFSGPEHFDLNELFFTTIFILLYGINLGNMKN
;
A
#
# COMPACT_ATOMS: atom_id res chain seq x y z
N MET A 1 21.54 -19.28 47.20
CA MET A 1 22.25 -18.23 46.43
C MET A 1 21.77 -18.37 44.98
N ASN A 2 20.68 -17.68 44.65
CA ASN A 2 20.02 -17.78 43.34
C ASN A 2 20.78 -16.84 42.39
N LYS A 3 21.43 -17.37 41.35
CA LYS A 3 22.07 -16.54 40.33
C LYS A 3 20.97 -16.05 39.38
N GLU A 4 20.44 -14.86 39.64
CA GLU A 4 19.68 -14.12 38.64
C GLU A 4 20.65 -13.73 37.52
N TYR A 5 20.58 -14.45 36.41
CA TYR A 5 21.27 -14.08 35.18
C TYR A 5 20.62 -12.79 34.67
N PRO A 6 21.36 -11.68 34.47
CA PRO A 6 20.80 -10.48 33.88
C PRO A 6 20.36 -10.83 32.46
N LEU A 7 19.05 -10.87 32.27
CA LEU A 7 18.42 -11.13 30.99
C LEU A 7 18.85 -9.99 30.06
N ASN A 8 19.76 -10.31 29.16
CA ASN A 8 20.55 -9.34 28.42
C ASN A 8 19.66 -8.59 27.41
N ASP A 9 19.16 -7.43 27.84
CA ASP A 9 18.25 -6.53 27.09
C ASP A 9 18.77 -6.18 25.69
N ASN A 10 20.09 -6.21 25.50
CA ASN A 10 20.73 -5.96 24.21
C ASN A 10 20.35 -7.02 23.16
N ASN A 11 20.12 -8.26 23.58
CA ASN A 11 19.73 -9.38 22.71
C ASN A 11 18.29 -9.18 22.24
N ILE A 12 17.42 -8.75 23.15
CA ILE A 12 16.00 -8.54 22.91
C ILE A 12 15.83 -7.36 21.95
N LEU A 13 16.55 -6.25 22.18
CA LEU A 13 16.53 -5.08 21.30
C LEU A 13 17.09 -5.40 19.90
N ALA A 14 18.19 -6.17 19.80
CA ALA A 14 18.77 -6.57 18.52
C ALA A 14 17.85 -7.53 17.73
N HIS A 15 17.22 -8.49 18.41
CA HIS A 15 16.29 -9.43 17.80
C HIS A 15 14.99 -8.74 17.35
N GLN A 16 14.50 -7.79 18.14
CA GLN A 16 13.30 -7.01 17.82
C GLN A 16 13.53 -6.06 16.64
N LYS A 17 14.73 -5.46 16.54
CA LYS A 17 15.12 -4.59 15.43
C LYS A 17 15.23 -5.36 14.09
N THR A 18 15.79 -6.57 14.13
CA THR A 18 15.96 -7.43 12.95
C THR A 18 14.63 -7.98 12.45
N ASN A 19 13.76 -8.42 13.35
CA ASN A 19 12.43 -8.92 12.98
C ASN A 19 11.57 -7.82 12.36
N ARG A 20 11.58 -6.60 12.91
CA ARG A 20 10.82 -5.46 12.36
C ARG A 20 11.26 -5.09 10.95
N PHE A 21 12.56 -5.19 10.64
CA PHE A 21 13.06 -5.00 9.28
C PHE A 21 12.50 -6.03 8.31
N PHE A 22 12.38 -7.29 8.75
CA PHE A 22 11.77 -8.36 7.98
C PHE A 22 10.26 -8.13 7.77
N TYR A 23 9.55 -7.69 8.81
CA TYR A 23 8.12 -7.32 8.72
C TYR A 23 7.88 -6.17 7.73
N LEU A 24 8.68 -5.11 7.79
CA LEU A 24 8.61 -3.98 6.85
C LEU A 24 8.84 -4.43 5.40
N ARG A 25 9.78 -5.36 5.17
CA ARG A 25 10.03 -5.94 3.85
C ARG A 25 8.84 -6.77 3.37
N ILE A 26 8.28 -7.63 4.22
CA ILE A 26 7.11 -8.45 3.86
C ILE A 26 5.92 -7.54 3.51
N LEU A 27 5.62 -6.55 4.34
CA LEU A 27 4.57 -5.57 4.06
C LEU A 27 4.81 -4.88 2.73
N CYS A 28 6.06 -4.47 2.47
CA CYS A 28 6.43 -3.84 1.22
C CYS A 28 6.23 -4.75 0.01
N THR A 29 6.57 -6.04 0.13
CA THR A 29 6.32 -7.02 -0.93
C THR A 29 4.83 -7.17 -1.19
N VAL A 30 4.01 -7.27 -0.14
CA VAL A 30 2.55 -7.38 -0.27
C VAL A 30 1.97 -6.13 -0.92
N SER A 31 2.39 -4.93 -0.49
CA SER A 31 1.93 -3.68 -1.10
C SER A 31 2.41 -3.50 -2.54
N LEU A 32 3.61 -3.98 -2.88
CA LEU A 32 4.11 -3.99 -4.26
C LEU A 32 3.30 -4.92 -5.15
N ILE A 33 3.02 -6.13 -4.67
CA ILE A 33 2.19 -7.09 -5.41
C ILE A 33 0.80 -6.52 -5.63
N GLY A 34 0.19 -5.92 -4.60
CA GLY A 34 -1.12 -5.27 -4.71
C GLY A 34 -1.12 -4.10 -5.71
N SER A 35 -0.11 -3.24 -5.66
CA SER A 35 0.02 -2.10 -6.58
C SER A 35 0.28 -2.55 -8.03
N LEU A 36 1.13 -3.55 -8.24
CA LEU A 36 1.37 -4.12 -9.58
C LEU A 36 0.12 -4.79 -10.14
N PHE A 37 -0.60 -5.53 -9.31
CA PHE A 37 -1.86 -6.16 -9.70
C PHE A 37 -2.88 -5.11 -10.18
N TRP A 38 -3.08 -4.05 -9.39
CA TRP A 38 -3.95 -2.93 -9.78
C TRP A 38 -3.47 -2.19 -11.03
N LEU A 39 -2.15 -1.94 -11.14
CA LEU A 39 -1.57 -1.28 -12.30
C LEU A 39 -1.80 -2.06 -13.60
N ILE A 40 -1.69 -3.39 -13.55
CA ILE A 40 -2.00 -4.26 -14.70
C ILE A 40 -3.49 -4.16 -15.07
N ILE A 41 -4.38 -4.14 -14.07
CA ILE A 41 -5.83 -3.97 -14.30
C ILE A 41 -6.12 -2.63 -14.97
N TYR A 42 -5.57 -1.52 -14.47
CA TYR A 42 -5.78 -0.20 -15.05
C TYR A 42 -5.22 -0.06 -16.48
N LEU A 43 -4.07 -0.69 -16.76
CA LEU A 43 -3.49 -0.75 -18.12
C LEU A 43 -4.34 -1.60 -19.07
N ALA A 44 -4.88 -2.73 -18.61
CA ALA A 44 -5.78 -3.57 -19.38
C ALA A 44 -7.06 -2.81 -19.75
N ASP A 45 -7.64 -2.07 -18.79
CA ASP A 45 -8.83 -1.25 -19.02
C ASP A 45 -8.55 -0.07 -19.98
N TYR A 46 -7.38 0.57 -19.86
CA TYR A 46 -6.95 1.60 -20.81
C TYR A 46 -6.85 1.09 -22.26
N THR A 47 -6.42 -0.17 -22.46
CA THR A 47 -6.30 -0.78 -23.79
C THR A 47 -7.61 -1.37 -24.32
N GLY A 48 -8.70 -1.31 -23.54
CA GLY A 48 -9.98 -1.96 -23.88
C GLY A 48 -9.92 -3.49 -23.86
N LEU A 49 -8.87 -4.06 -23.26
CA LEU A 49 -8.62 -5.50 -23.21
C LEU A 49 -9.28 -6.05 -21.94
N ASN A 50 -10.46 -6.66 -22.13
CA ASN A 50 -11.35 -7.18 -21.10
C ASN A 50 -10.82 -8.42 -20.34
N LEU A 51 -9.57 -8.40 -19.85
CA LEU A 51 -8.85 -9.56 -19.28
C LEU A 51 -9.52 -10.17 -18.03
N LEU A 52 -10.43 -9.45 -17.36
CA LEU A 52 -11.10 -9.89 -16.13
C LEU A 52 -12.64 -9.76 -16.19
N THR A 53 -13.25 -9.75 -17.37
CA THR A 53 -14.72 -9.68 -17.53
C THR A 53 -15.46 -10.97 -17.15
N LEU A 54 -14.77 -12.02 -16.70
CA LEU A 54 -15.41 -13.20 -16.08
C LEU A 54 -15.85 -12.98 -14.62
N GLN A 55 -15.85 -11.74 -14.12
CA GLN A 55 -16.54 -11.35 -12.90
C GLN A 55 -17.63 -10.32 -13.20
N GLU A 56 -18.50 -10.65 -14.15
CA GLU A 56 -19.83 -10.08 -14.26
C GLU A 56 -20.48 -9.97 -12.86
N LYS A 57 -21.02 -8.78 -12.57
CA LYS A 57 -21.92 -8.48 -11.43
C LYS A 57 -21.29 -8.03 -10.09
N TYR A 58 -20.33 -7.12 -10.12
CA TYR A 58 -20.21 -6.09 -9.07
C TYR A 58 -20.76 -4.76 -9.63
N SER A 59 -22.06 -4.60 -9.41
CA SER A 59 -22.94 -3.52 -9.87
C SER A 59 -22.47 -2.16 -9.34
N SER A 60 -21.48 -1.54 -10.01
CA SER A 60 -21.20 -0.09 -10.01
C SER A 60 -19.87 0.31 -10.67
N ARG A 61 -19.02 -0.61 -11.15
CA ARG A 61 -17.70 -0.25 -11.75
C ARG A 61 -17.73 0.18 -13.22
N PHE A 62 -18.74 0.93 -13.67
CA PHE A 62 -18.82 1.37 -15.08
C PHE A 62 -18.17 2.75 -15.36
N VAL A 63 -17.49 3.38 -14.38
CA VAL A 63 -17.09 4.81 -14.53
C VAL A 63 -15.62 5.02 -14.91
N PHE A 64 -14.80 3.96 -14.98
CA PHE A 64 -13.34 4.12 -15.12
C PHE A 64 -12.73 3.72 -16.46
N THR A 65 -13.53 3.71 -17.52
CA THR A 65 -13.05 3.34 -18.86
C THR A 65 -12.37 4.52 -19.57
N GLY A 66 -11.19 4.30 -20.16
CA GLY A 66 -10.55 5.24 -21.07
C GLY A 66 -9.61 6.25 -20.40
N ILE A 67 -9.76 7.55 -20.70
CA ILE A 67 -8.81 8.62 -20.28
C ILE A 67 -8.78 8.81 -18.75
N SER A 68 -9.86 8.47 -18.04
CA SER A 68 -9.91 8.51 -16.58
C SER A 68 -9.00 7.47 -15.91
N ALA A 69 -8.69 6.37 -16.59
CA ALA A 69 -7.76 5.32 -16.13
C ALA A 69 -6.32 5.81 -15.93
N LEU A 70 -5.90 6.85 -16.67
CA LEU A 70 -4.51 7.33 -16.68
C LEU A 70 -4.07 7.90 -15.32
N PRO A 71 -4.81 8.84 -14.68
CA PRO A 71 -4.50 9.30 -13.33
C PRO A 71 -4.39 8.19 -12.28
N MET A 72 -5.28 7.19 -12.29
CA MET A 72 -5.19 6.06 -11.34
C MET A 72 -3.96 5.20 -11.58
N ALA A 73 -3.62 4.91 -12.85
CA ALA A 73 -2.40 4.19 -13.17
C ALA A 73 -1.14 4.93 -12.69
N ILE A 74 -1.12 6.26 -12.87
CA ILE A 74 -0.02 7.12 -12.39
C ILE A 74 0.07 7.09 -10.87
N PHE A 75 -1.05 7.25 -10.15
CA PHE A 75 -1.02 7.19 -8.69
C PHE A 75 -0.64 5.80 -8.16
N SER A 76 -1.06 4.73 -8.84
CA SER A 76 -0.64 3.37 -8.48
C SER A 76 0.88 3.20 -8.67
N ALA A 77 1.43 3.72 -9.77
CA ALA A 77 2.88 3.73 -9.98
C ALA A 77 3.62 4.50 -8.88
N PHE A 78 3.12 5.67 -8.47
CA PHE A 78 3.68 6.40 -7.33
C PHE A 78 3.57 5.64 -6.01
N SER A 79 2.47 4.92 -5.76
CA SER A 79 2.33 4.03 -4.61
C SER A 79 3.39 2.92 -4.64
N GLY A 80 3.64 2.32 -5.80
CA GLY A 80 4.72 1.34 -6.00
C GLY A 80 6.12 1.93 -5.76
N ILE A 81 6.38 3.16 -6.24
CA ILE A 81 7.63 3.89 -5.98
C ILE A 81 7.78 4.18 -4.48
N GLY A 82 6.71 4.60 -3.81
CA GLY A 82 6.66 4.81 -2.36
C GLY A 82 7.04 3.54 -1.61
N ALA A 83 6.46 2.39 -1.99
CA ALA A 83 6.82 1.08 -1.45
C ALA A 83 8.30 0.75 -1.70
N LEU A 84 8.82 0.90 -2.92
CA LEU A 84 10.24 0.70 -3.22
C LEU A 84 11.17 1.59 -2.38
N LEU A 85 10.78 2.83 -2.09
CA LEU A 85 11.56 3.69 -1.19
C LEU A 85 11.46 3.23 0.27
N MET A 86 10.30 2.71 0.70
CA MET A 86 10.15 2.09 2.02
C MET A 86 10.98 0.81 2.17
N TRP A 87 11.20 0.05 1.10
CA TRP A 87 12.14 -1.07 1.09
C TRP A 87 13.57 -0.63 1.46
N ARG A 88 13.93 0.60 1.08
CA ARG A 88 15.22 1.22 1.42
C ARG A 88 15.22 1.94 2.79
N LEU A 89 14.19 1.75 3.61
CA LEU A 89 13.99 2.38 4.93
C LEU A 89 14.00 3.93 4.90
N LYS A 90 13.65 4.54 3.77
CA LYS A 90 13.58 6.00 3.66
C LYS A 90 12.20 6.48 4.10
N LYS A 91 12.13 7.42 5.05
CA LYS A 91 10.87 8.03 5.50
C LYS A 91 10.07 8.68 4.37
N ILE A 92 10.75 9.26 3.39
CA ILE A 92 10.09 9.87 2.21
C ILE A 92 9.21 8.86 1.43
N GLY A 93 9.56 7.56 1.44
CA GLY A 93 8.76 6.53 0.79
C GLY A 93 7.37 6.37 1.41
N PHE A 94 7.26 6.54 2.73
CA PHE A 94 5.99 6.51 3.44
C PHE A 94 5.09 7.67 3.03
N TYR A 95 5.62 8.89 2.98
CA TYR A 95 4.84 10.06 2.57
C TYR A 95 4.34 9.93 1.12
N ILE A 96 5.18 9.44 0.21
CA ILE A 96 4.78 9.20 -1.18
C ILE A 96 3.67 8.15 -1.24
N TYR A 97 3.84 7.00 -0.58
CA TYR A 97 2.81 5.95 -0.55
C TYR A 97 1.50 6.42 0.05
N PHE A 98 1.55 7.11 1.20
CA PHE A 98 0.37 7.65 1.87
C PHE A 98 -0.36 8.65 0.97
N LEU A 99 0.39 9.58 0.36
CA LEU A 99 -0.19 10.57 -0.56
C LEU A 99 -0.81 9.87 -1.78
N SER A 100 -0.12 8.89 -2.38
CA SER A 100 -0.67 8.13 -3.50
C SER A 100 -1.95 7.37 -3.15
N GLN A 101 -1.97 6.65 -2.03
CA GLN A 101 -3.16 5.95 -1.55
C GLN A 101 -4.30 6.93 -1.27
N PHE A 102 -4.00 8.06 -0.64
CA PHE A 102 -4.99 9.11 -0.39
C PHE A 102 -5.57 9.67 -1.70
N LEU A 103 -4.73 9.93 -2.71
CA LEU A 103 -5.22 10.37 -4.02
C LEU A 103 -6.02 9.28 -4.74
N LEU A 104 -5.56 8.02 -4.77
CA LEU A 104 -6.31 6.90 -5.36
C LEU A 104 -7.71 6.80 -4.75
N PHE A 105 -7.78 6.93 -3.43
CA PHE A 105 -9.02 6.78 -2.68
C PHE A 105 -9.98 7.96 -2.87
N ASN A 106 -9.47 9.20 -2.90
CA ASN A 106 -10.30 10.39 -3.07
C ASN A 106 -10.61 10.69 -4.55
N TYR A 107 -9.87 10.12 -5.50
CA TYR A 107 -10.13 10.32 -6.92
C TYR A 107 -11.56 9.92 -7.36
N PRO A 108 -12.08 8.73 -7.03
CA PRO A 108 -13.45 8.36 -7.38
C PRO A 108 -14.50 9.22 -6.66
N LEU A 109 -14.22 9.71 -5.44
CA LEU A 109 -15.13 10.65 -4.76
C LEU A 109 -15.30 11.96 -5.52
N LEU A 110 -14.23 12.49 -6.11
CA LEU A 110 -14.24 13.76 -6.83
C LEU A 110 -14.92 13.65 -8.21
N PHE A 111 -14.91 12.48 -8.84
CA PHE A 111 -15.39 12.29 -10.21
C PHE A 111 -16.68 11.48 -10.33
N SER A 112 -16.92 10.52 -9.45
CA SER A 112 -18.01 9.53 -9.58
C SER A 112 -19.02 9.58 -8.43
N GLY A 113 -18.77 10.41 -7.40
CA GLY A 113 -19.66 10.54 -6.25
C GLY A 113 -19.51 9.40 -5.22
N PRO A 114 -20.17 9.52 -4.06
CA PRO A 114 -19.95 8.65 -2.90
C PRO A 114 -20.49 7.23 -3.05
N GLU A 115 -21.24 6.92 -4.11
CA GLU A 115 -21.85 5.59 -4.31
C GLU A 115 -20.84 4.49 -4.68
N HIS A 116 -19.60 4.87 -5.02
CA HIS A 116 -18.52 3.95 -5.38
C HIS A 116 -17.48 3.76 -4.27
N PHE A 117 -17.85 4.09 -3.03
CA PHE A 117 -16.93 4.03 -1.90
C PHE A 117 -16.70 2.60 -1.43
N ASP A 118 -15.50 2.05 -1.68
CA ASP A 118 -15.13 0.71 -1.20
C ASP A 118 -14.56 0.81 0.23
N LEU A 119 -15.43 0.54 1.21
CA LEU A 119 -15.06 0.51 2.63
C LEU A 119 -14.00 -0.56 2.94
N ASN A 120 -13.94 -1.66 2.17
CA ASN A 120 -12.94 -2.69 2.38
C ASN A 120 -11.56 -2.17 2.01
N GLU A 121 -11.46 -1.47 0.88
CA GLU A 121 -10.21 -0.86 0.43
C GLU A 121 -9.71 0.20 1.42
N LEU A 122 -10.62 1.02 1.97
CA LEU A 122 -10.29 1.97 3.03
C LEU A 122 -9.75 1.25 4.29
N PHE A 123 -10.40 0.16 4.69
CA PHE A 123 -10.00 -0.59 5.87
C PHE A 123 -8.60 -1.19 5.70
N PHE A 124 -8.34 -1.85 4.58
CA PHE A 124 -7.02 -2.44 4.31
C PHE A 124 -5.94 -1.35 4.20
N THR A 125 -6.16 -0.30 3.41
CA THR A 125 -5.19 0.79 3.25
C THR A 125 -4.88 1.48 4.58
N THR A 126 -5.88 1.72 5.42
CA THR A 126 -5.70 2.29 6.76
C THR A 126 -4.85 1.40 7.66
N ILE A 127 -5.10 0.08 7.65
CA ILE A 127 -4.26 -0.88 8.39
C ILE A 127 -2.82 -0.86 7.88
N PHE A 128 -2.61 -0.90 6.57
CA PHE A 128 -1.26 -0.82 6.00
C PHE A 128 -0.55 0.47 6.42
N ILE A 129 -1.23 1.61 6.31
CA ILE A 129 -0.70 2.92 6.72
C ILE A 129 -0.36 2.94 8.22
N LEU A 130 -1.22 2.40 9.08
CA LEU A 130 -0.96 2.30 10.53
C LEU A 130 0.24 1.40 10.83
N LEU A 131 0.32 0.23 10.22
CA LEU A 131 1.44 -0.70 10.38
C LEU A 131 2.76 -0.04 9.95
N TYR A 132 2.75 0.70 8.84
CA TYR A 132 3.92 1.47 8.41
C TYR A 132 4.23 2.63 9.35
N GLY A 133 3.22 3.38 9.79
CA GLY A 133 3.35 4.53 10.68
C GLY A 133 3.94 4.16 12.04
N ILE A 134 3.50 3.05 12.64
CA ILE A 134 4.05 2.53 13.91
C ILE A 134 5.54 2.17 13.75
N ASN A 135 5.96 1.75 12.56
CA ASN A 135 7.36 1.42 12.27
C ASN A 135 8.19 2.63 11.77
N LEU A 136 7.56 3.78 11.47
CA LEU A 136 8.21 4.97 10.91
C LEU A 136 9.15 5.67 11.90
N GLY A 137 8.84 5.62 13.21
CA GLY A 137 9.63 6.25 14.26
C GLY A 137 11.09 5.77 14.32
N ASN A 138 11.35 4.56 13.82
CA ASN A 138 12.68 3.94 13.83
C ASN A 138 13.42 4.04 12.48
N MET A 139 12.82 4.67 11.47
CA MET A 139 13.46 4.86 10.16
C MET A 139 14.43 6.04 10.18
N LYS A 140 15.42 6.01 9.28
CA LYS A 140 16.39 7.09 9.11
C LYS A 140 15.75 8.19 8.25
N ASN A 141 15.92 9.46 8.63
CA ASN A 141 15.49 10.60 7.80
C ASN A 141 16.17 10.54 6.42
#